data_AF-A0AAD3W891-F1
#
_entry.id   AF-A0AAD3W891-F1
#
_cell.length_a   1.000
_cell.length_b   1.000
_cell.length_c   1.000
_cell.angle_alpha   90.00
_cell.angle_beta   90.00
_cell.angle_gamma   90.00
#
_symmetry.space_group_name_H-M   'P 1'
#
loop_
_entity.id
_entity.type
_entity.pdbx_description
1 polymer ?
#
loop_
_entity_poly.entity_id
_entity_poly.type
_entity_poly.pdbx_seq_one_letter_code
_entity_poly.pdbx_strand_id
1 'polypeptide(L)'
;MSDGRHVPLSVDGAGIVERALGHVARRLKIAGSDAVLERLQRGELEAYLYFRYAVAKEASRDIAAIAGGVERALIFLENRCEEFPGEPVRLGLVVARKTAAMQSLVEAVCEAVSREAADRVPGLHAFHGFLSAEIIDAEALRTGAGLAAMVNSIYEPPITVYPED
;
A
#
# COMPACT_ATOMS: atom_id res chain seq x y z
N MET A 1 1.29 -38.34 -7.05
CA MET A 1 0.65 -37.10 -7.53
C MET A 1 -0.04 -36.47 -6.34
N SER A 2 0.67 -35.61 -5.62
CA SER A 2 0.11 -34.93 -4.45
C SER A 2 -0.57 -33.65 -4.93
N ASP A 3 -1.88 -33.62 -4.70
CA ASP A 3 -2.76 -32.50 -4.96
C ASP A 3 -2.27 -31.29 -4.16
N GLY A 4 -1.68 -30.33 -4.87
CA GLY A 4 -1.17 -29.08 -4.31
C GLY A 4 -2.36 -28.23 -3.89
N ARG A 5 -2.92 -28.52 -2.71
CA ARG A 5 -3.92 -27.67 -2.08
C ARG A 5 -3.30 -26.30 -1.89
N HIS A 6 -3.65 -25.40 -2.79
CA HIS A 6 -3.48 -23.97 -2.62
C HIS A 6 -4.32 -23.62 -1.40
N VAL A 7 -3.70 -23.57 -0.23
CA VAL A 7 -4.34 -22.95 0.94
C VAL A 7 -4.57 -21.50 0.51
N PRO A 8 -5.81 -21.03 0.40
CA PRO A 8 -6.03 -19.62 0.10
C PRO A 8 -5.41 -18.84 1.25
N LEU A 9 -4.41 -18.03 0.91
CA LEU A 9 -3.83 -17.10 1.83
C LEU A 9 -4.93 -16.10 2.17
N SER A 10 -5.55 -16.26 3.33
CA SER A 10 -6.61 -15.36 3.79
C SER A 10 -5.94 -14.05 4.18
N VAL A 11 -6.00 -13.07 3.29
CA VAL A 11 -5.54 -11.71 3.57
C VAL A 11 -6.68 -10.91 4.19
N ASP A 12 -6.42 -10.30 5.34
CA ASP A 12 -7.38 -9.45 6.05
C ASP A 12 -7.37 -8.01 5.50
N GLY A 13 -7.88 -7.82 4.28
CA GLY A 13 -7.99 -6.49 3.66
C GLY A 13 -8.83 -5.52 4.50
N ALA A 14 -9.91 -6.00 5.12
CA ALA A 14 -10.76 -5.25 6.04
C ALA A 14 -10.00 -4.72 7.25
N GLY A 15 -9.20 -5.56 7.90
CA GLY A 15 -8.36 -5.15 9.02
C GLY A 15 -7.28 -4.15 8.62
N ILE A 16 -6.64 -4.31 7.45
CA ILE A 16 -5.66 -3.34 6.94
C ILE A 16 -6.30 -1.96 6.74
N VAL A 17 -7.46 -1.89 6.07
CA VAL A 17 -8.17 -0.64 5.83
C VAL A 17 -8.66 -0.01 7.14
N GLU A 18 -9.16 -0.81 8.08
CA GLU A 18 -9.59 -0.31 9.39
C GLU A 18 -8.43 0.30 10.19
N ARG A 19 -7.27 -0.39 10.24
CA ARG A 19 -6.08 0.16 10.89
C ARG A 19 -5.60 1.44 10.22
N ALA A 20 -5.69 1.51 8.88
CA ALA A 20 -5.34 2.72 8.14
C ALA A 20 -6.28 3.88 8.50
N LEU A 21 -7.60 3.67 8.54
CA LEU A 21 -8.57 4.69 8.99
C LEU A 21 -8.27 5.15 10.44
N GLY A 22 -7.99 4.20 11.34
CA GLY A 22 -7.58 4.52 12.71
C GLY A 22 -6.27 5.32 12.79
N HIS A 23 -5.31 5.06 11.90
CA HIS A 23 -4.09 5.85 11.77
C HIS A 23 -4.40 7.29 11.37
N VAL A 24 -5.23 7.49 10.34
CA VAL A 24 -5.66 8.82 9.88
C VAL A 24 -6.39 9.55 11.01
N ALA A 25 -7.28 8.87 11.73
CA ALA A 25 -8.04 9.45 12.83
C ALA A 25 -7.10 10.02 13.91
N ARG A 26 -6.09 9.24 14.34
CA ARG A 26 -5.07 9.71 15.28
C ARG A 26 -4.26 10.87 14.74
N ARG A 27 -3.84 10.80 13.48
CA ARG A 27 -2.96 11.80 12.84
C ARG A 27 -3.64 13.17 12.69
N LEU A 28 -4.93 13.16 12.35
CA LEU A 28 -5.76 14.34 12.16
C LEU A 28 -6.57 14.74 13.40
N LYS A 29 -6.42 14.03 14.52
CA LYS A 29 -7.21 14.22 15.76
C LYS A 29 -8.72 14.20 15.51
N ILE A 30 -9.16 13.28 14.65
CA ILE A 30 -10.56 13.02 14.34
C ILE A 30 -11.09 11.94 15.30
N ALA A 31 -12.38 12.00 15.64
CA ALA A 31 -12.99 11.19 16.69
C ALA A 31 -12.93 9.66 16.47
N GLY A 32 -12.67 9.19 15.25
CA GLY A 32 -12.56 7.76 14.94
C GLY A 32 -12.59 7.47 13.43
N SER A 33 -12.54 6.19 13.07
CA SER A 33 -12.53 5.71 11.68
C SER A 33 -13.76 6.17 10.89
N ASP A 34 -14.96 6.15 11.48
CA ASP A 34 -16.19 6.57 10.81
C ASP A 34 -16.16 8.05 10.39
N ALA A 35 -15.66 8.92 11.26
CA ALA A 35 -15.53 10.33 10.97
C ALA A 35 -14.43 10.62 9.93
N VAL A 36 -13.40 9.78 9.83
CA VAL A 36 -12.44 9.82 8.72
C VAL A 36 -13.13 9.40 7.43
N LEU A 37 -13.93 8.32 7.48
CA LEU A 37 -14.63 7.79 6.32
C LEU A 37 -15.60 8.81 5.73
N GLU A 38 -16.35 9.53 6.57
CA GLU A 38 -17.21 10.62 6.12
C GLU A 38 -16.43 11.70 5.35
N ARG A 39 -15.25 12.08 5.84
CA ARG A 39 -14.39 13.08 5.17
C ARG A 39 -13.88 12.56 3.83
N LEU A 40 -13.47 11.30 3.77
CA LEU A 40 -13.05 10.64 2.52
C LEU A 40 -14.19 10.58 1.50
N GLN A 41 -15.41 10.25 1.95
CA GLN A 41 -16.60 10.20 1.09
C GLN A 41 -17.03 11.57 0.59
N ARG A 42 -16.76 12.64 1.36
CA ARG A 42 -16.91 14.04 0.91
C ARG A 42 -15.79 14.51 -0.02
N GLY A 43 -14.78 13.68 -0.25
CA GLY A 43 -13.63 14.01 -1.09
C GLY A 43 -12.66 15.00 -0.47
N GLU A 44 -12.58 15.05 0.87
CA GLU A 44 -11.62 15.92 1.55
C GLU A 44 -10.18 15.46 1.27
N LEU A 45 -9.43 16.31 0.57
CA LEU A 45 -8.09 15.99 0.08
C LEU A 45 -7.11 15.62 1.20
N GLU A 46 -7.12 16.34 2.31
CA GLU A 46 -6.21 16.07 3.43
C GLU A 46 -6.45 14.66 4.01
N ALA A 47 -7.71 14.27 4.22
CA ALA A 47 -8.04 12.93 4.68
C ALA A 47 -7.58 11.86 3.67
N TYR A 48 -7.74 12.13 2.37
CA TYR A 48 -7.30 11.22 1.32
C TYR A 48 -5.78 11.04 1.29
N LEU A 49 -5.00 12.12 1.39
CA LEU A 49 -3.54 12.06 1.43
C LEU A 49 -3.03 11.21 2.60
N TYR A 50 -3.58 11.42 3.80
CA TYR A 50 -3.20 10.60 4.96
C TYR A 50 -3.69 9.16 4.83
N PHE A 51 -4.85 8.93 4.22
CA PHE A 51 -5.37 7.58 3.99
C PHE A 51 -4.49 6.79 3.02
N ARG A 52 -4.06 7.39 1.91
CA ARG A 52 -3.09 6.78 0.98
C ARG A 52 -1.82 6.33 1.69
N TYR A 53 -1.25 7.22 2.50
CA TYR A 53 -0.06 6.92 3.30
C TYR A 53 -0.31 5.78 4.29
N ALA A 54 -1.40 5.85 5.04
CA ALA A 54 -1.73 4.86 6.07
C ALA A 54 -2.01 3.47 5.47
N VAL A 55 -2.68 3.40 4.32
CA VAL A 55 -2.93 2.13 3.61
C VAL A 55 -1.62 1.49 3.16
N ALA A 56 -0.73 2.26 2.55
CA ALA A 56 0.61 1.77 2.18
C ALA A 56 1.38 1.24 3.39
N LYS A 57 1.32 1.98 4.50
CA LYS A 57 1.98 1.61 5.75
C LYS A 57 1.44 0.29 6.31
N GLU A 58 0.14 0.17 6.50
CA GLU A 58 -0.46 -1.04 7.08
C GLU A 58 -0.35 -2.26 6.14
N ALA A 59 -0.51 -2.07 4.83
CA ALA A 59 -0.33 -3.15 3.87
C ALA A 59 1.12 -3.67 3.84
N SER A 60 2.10 -2.78 3.85
CA SER A 60 3.52 -3.18 3.87
C SER A 60 3.90 -3.92 5.16
N ARG A 61 3.33 -3.52 6.31
CA ARG A 61 3.47 -4.22 7.59
C ARG A 61 2.96 -5.66 7.52
N ASP A 62 1.75 -5.86 6.99
CA ASP A 62 1.16 -7.20 6.88
C ASP A 62 1.92 -8.07 5.87
N ILE A 63 2.31 -7.50 4.72
CA ILE A 63 3.15 -8.21 3.74
C ILE A 63 4.47 -8.65 4.39
N ALA A 64 5.16 -7.76 5.10
CA ALA A 64 6.42 -8.06 5.76
C ALA A 64 6.26 -9.16 6.84
N ALA A 65 5.16 -9.11 7.61
CA ALA A 65 4.87 -10.11 8.63
C ALA A 65 4.60 -11.51 8.04
N ILE A 66 3.98 -11.59 6.86
CA ILE A 66 3.61 -12.86 6.23
C ILE A 66 4.73 -13.43 5.34
N ALA A 67 5.29 -12.63 4.43
CA ALA A 67 6.32 -13.11 3.50
C ALA A 67 7.69 -13.28 4.16
N GLY A 68 8.01 -12.46 5.17
CA GLY A 68 9.38 -12.29 5.63
C GLY A 68 10.30 -11.69 4.54
N GLY A 69 11.49 -11.25 4.93
CA GLY A 69 12.51 -10.80 3.96
C GLY A 69 12.20 -9.49 3.22
N VAL A 70 11.18 -8.74 3.64
CA VAL A 70 11.00 -7.33 3.27
C VAL A 70 11.99 -6.51 4.10
N GLU A 71 12.94 -5.86 3.42
CA GLU A 71 13.92 -4.99 4.05
C GLU A 71 13.37 -3.58 4.24
N ARG A 72 12.69 -3.05 3.21
CA ARG A 72 12.06 -1.72 3.24
C ARG A 72 10.80 -1.70 2.38
N ALA A 73 9.84 -0.85 2.75
CA ALA A 73 8.75 -0.46 1.87
C ALA A 73 8.77 1.04 1.65
N LEU A 74 8.62 1.43 0.38
CA LEU A 74 8.72 2.79 -0.11
C LEU A 74 7.38 3.20 -0.73
N ILE A 75 6.92 4.41 -0.44
CA ILE A 75 5.85 5.05 -1.20
C ILE A 75 6.51 5.96 -2.23
N PHE A 76 6.19 5.74 -3.50
CA PHE A 76 6.52 6.67 -4.57
C PHE A 76 5.44 7.74 -4.61
N LEU A 77 5.75 8.91 -4.07
CA LEU A 77 4.92 10.10 -4.21
C LEU A 77 5.27 10.79 -5.52
N GLU A 78 5.04 10.12 -6.65
CA GLU A 78 5.40 10.69 -7.95
C GLU A 78 4.63 11.98 -8.27
N ASN A 79 3.47 12.21 -7.66
CA ASN A 79 2.78 13.50 -7.73
C ASN A 79 2.09 13.82 -6.42
N ARG A 80 2.21 15.08 -5.99
CA ARG A 80 1.27 15.67 -5.03
C ARG A 80 -0.12 15.43 -5.59
N CYS A 81 -0.90 14.62 -4.90
CA CYS A 81 -2.29 14.45 -5.27
C CYS A 81 -2.99 15.77 -4.94
N GLU A 82 -3.37 16.53 -5.96
CA GLU A 82 -3.97 17.86 -5.82
C GLU A 82 -5.50 17.83 -5.82
N GLU A 83 -6.10 16.69 -6.19
CA GLU A 83 -7.55 16.49 -6.26
C GLU A 83 -7.99 15.15 -5.69
N PHE A 84 -9.31 14.98 -5.50
CA PHE A 84 -9.92 13.72 -5.08
C PHE A 84 -10.94 13.24 -6.14
N PRO A 85 -10.93 11.94 -6.52
CA PRO A 85 -9.89 10.96 -6.21
C PRO A 85 -8.67 11.24 -7.10
N GLY A 86 -7.54 11.63 -6.51
CA GLY A 86 -6.27 11.72 -7.22
C GLY A 86 -5.59 10.35 -7.26
N GLU A 87 -4.30 10.31 -7.57
CA GLU A 87 -3.61 9.07 -7.93
C GLU A 87 -3.68 7.90 -6.91
N PRO A 88 -3.70 6.64 -7.39
CA PRO A 88 -3.62 5.46 -6.54
C PRO A 88 -2.29 5.38 -5.76
N VAL A 89 -2.19 4.41 -4.86
CA VAL A 89 -1.00 4.14 -4.05
C VAL A 89 -0.08 3.19 -4.82
N ARG A 90 1.19 3.61 -4.98
CA ARG A 90 2.27 2.79 -5.56
C ARG A 90 3.34 2.52 -4.50
N LEU A 91 3.48 1.24 -4.14
CA LEU A 91 4.49 0.76 -3.20
C LEU A 91 5.70 0.17 -3.94
N GLY A 92 6.89 0.45 -3.44
CA GLY A 92 8.11 -0.29 -3.75
C GLY A 92 8.51 -1.16 -2.56
N LEU A 93 8.47 -2.47 -2.70
CA LEU A 93 8.89 -3.42 -1.68
C LEU A 93 10.32 -3.87 -1.96
N VAL A 94 11.27 -3.38 -1.18
CA VAL A 94 12.67 -3.81 -1.25
C VAL A 94 12.81 -5.09 -0.46
N VAL A 95 13.21 -6.16 -1.15
CA VAL A 95 13.28 -7.50 -0.56
C VAL A 95 14.63 -8.14 -0.81
N ALA A 96 15.06 -9.01 0.09
CA ALA A 96 16.34 -9.70 -0.02
C ALA A 96 16.41 -10.63 -1.26
N ARG A 97 15.26 -11.19 -1.65
CA ARG A 97 15.11 -12.03 -2.86
C ARG A 97 13.66 -12.03 -3.32
N LYS A 98 13.43 -11.72 -4.60
CA LYS A 98 12.10 -11.85 -5.21
C LYS A 98 11.74 -13.32 -5.43
N THR A 99 10.56 -13.74 -4.99
CA THR A 99 10.02 -15.09 -5.22
C THR A 99 8.61 -15.03 -5.79
N ALA A 100 8.18 -16.09 -6.51
CA ALA A 100 6.82 -16.16 -7.03
C ALA A 100 5.76 -16.17 -5.92
N ALA A 101 6.03 -16.85 -4.80
CA ALA A 101 5.12 -16.87 -3.65
C ALA A 101 4.92 -15.47 -3.05
N MET A 102 6.00 -14.68 -2.96
CA MET A 102 5.94 -13.29 -2.51
C MET A 102 5.15 -12.41 -3.48
N GLN A 103 5.35 -12.58 -4.79
CA GLN A 103 4.58 -11.89 -5.81
C GLN A 103 3.08 -12.18 -5.65
N SER A 104 2.68 -13.45 -5.52
CA SER A 104 1.28 -13.83 -5.33
C SER A 104 0.69 -13.30 -4.01
N LEU A 105 1.47 -13.28 -2.92
CA LEU A 105 1.04 -12.67 -1.66
C LEU A 105 0.78 -11.17 -1.83
N VAL A 106 1.73 -10.46 -2.43
CA VAL A 106 1.65 -9.01 -2.63
C VAL A 106 0.44 -8.66 -3.49
N GLU A 107 0.21 -9.39 -4.58
CA GLU A 107 -0.98 -9.22 -5.43
C GLU A 107 -2.27 -9.46 -4.65
N ALA A 108 -2.35 -10.54 -3.87
CA ALA A 108 -3.52 -10.84 -3.04
C ALA A 108 -3.80 -9.74 -2.00
N VAL A 109 -2.76 -9.16 -1.39
CA VAL A 109 -2.90 -8.03 -0.47
C VAL A 109 -3.37 -6.78 -1.18
N CYS A 110 -2.73 -6.41 -2.29
CA CYS A 110 -3.13 -5.25 -3.09
C CYS A 110 -4.58 -5.34 -3.55
N GLU A 111 -5.03 -6.50 -4.01
CA GLU A 111 -6.41 -6.74 -4.44
C GLU A 111 -7.40 -6.65 -3.26
N ALA A 112 -7.13 -7.35 -2.16
CA ALA A 112 -8.01 -7.36 -0.99
C ALA A 112 -8.18 -5.96 -0.39
N VAL A 113 -7.09 -5.20 -0.26
CA VAL A 113 -7.10 -3.82 0.23
C VAL A 113 -7.79 -2.88 -0.75
N SER A 114 -7.53 -3.02 -2.05
CA SER A 114 -8.17 -2.17 -3.07
C SER A 114 -9.68 -2.34 -3.10
N ARG A 115 -10.15 -3.59 -3.04
CA ARG A 115 -11.58 -3.92 -2.99
C ARG A 115 -12.23 -3.29 -1.76
N GLU A 116 -11.66 -3.54 -0.58
CA GLU A 116 -12.18 -3.02 0.67
C GLU A 116 -12.19 -1.48 0.72
N ALA A 117 -11.11 -0.84 0.27
CA ALA A 117 -11.01 0.61 0.26
C ALA A 117 -12.07 1.23 -0.66
N ALA A 118 -12.31 0.64 -1.83
CA ALA A 118 -13.32 1.11 -2.77
C ALA A 118 -14.75 0.88 -2.26
N ASP A 119 -15.03 -0.25 -1.62
CA ASP A 119 -16.34 -0.53 -1.02
C ASP A 119 -16.70 0.50 0.07
N ARG A 120 -15.71 0.96 0.84
CA ARG A 120 -15.92 1.99 1.89
C ARG A 120 -15.91 3.41 1.33
N VAL A 121 -15.07 3.69 0.33
CA VAL A 121 -14.89 5.01 -0.30
C VAL A 121 -15.21 4.90 -1.79
N PRO A 122 -16.48 5.08 -2.21
CA PRO A 122 -16.92 4.77 -3.56
C PRO A 122 -16.16 5.52 -4.67
N GLY A 123 -15.61 6.70 -4.37
CA GLY A 123 -14.77 7.46 -5.31
C GLY A 123 -13.54 6.68 -5.79
N LEU A 124 -13.06 5.69 -5.03
CA LEU A 124 -11.89 4.88 -5.40
C LEU A 124 -12.22 3.79 -6.44
N HIS A 125 -13.49 3.50 -6.71
CA HIS A 125 -13.88 2.64 -7.84
C HIS A 125 -13.47 3.21 -9.21
N ALA A 126 -13.08 4.50 -9.26
CA ALA A 126 -12.51 5.11 -10.46
C ALA A 126 -11.19 4.45 -10.91
N PHE A 127 -10.51 3.70 -10.02
CA PHE A 127 -9.25 3.02 -10.33
C PHE A 127 -9.45 1.52 -10.57
N HIS A 128 -8.67 0.96 -11.50
CA HIS A 128 -8.54 -0.50 -11.67
C HIS A 128 -7.84 -1.19 -10.48
N GLY A 129 -7.27 -0.41 -9.55
CA GLY A 129 -6.71 -0.83 -8.27
C GLY A 129 -6.23 0.39 -7.49
N PHE A 130 -6.71 0.55 -6.26
CA PHE A 130 -6.31 1.67 -5.40
C PHE A 130 -4.89 1.51 -4.84
N LEU A 131 -4.47 0.26 -4.59
CA LEU A 131 -3.14 -0.09 -4.11
C LEU A 131 -2.45 -1.02 -5.11
N SER A 132 -1.20 -0.70 -5.44
CA SER A 132 -0.30 -1.53 -6.24
C SER A 132 1.08 -1.57 -5.59
N ALA A 133 1.82 -2.65 -5.82
CA ALA A 133 3.15 -2.82 -5.28
C ALA A 133 4.09 -3.47 -6.29
N GLU A 134 5.30 -2.95 -6.38
CA GLU A 134 6.40 -3.50 -7.16
C GLU A 134 7.44 -4.11 -6.22
N ILE A 135 7.80 -5.37 -6.46
CA ILE A 135 8.85 -6.05 -5.70
C ILE A 135 10.20 -5.75 -6.35
N ILE A 136 11.07 -5.12 -5.58
CA ILE A 136 12.42 -4.69 -5.97
C ILE A 136 13.44 -5.55 -5.23
N ASP A 137 14.28 -6.24 -5.99
CA ASP A 137 15.38 -7.03 -5.41
C ASP A 137 16.47 -6.09 -4.87
N ALA A 138 16.88 -6.28 -3.61
CA ALA A 138 17.91 -5.48 -2.97
C ALA A 138 19.27 -5.55 -3.72
N GLU A 139 19.58 -6.68 -4.35
CA GLU A 139 20.77 -6.81 -5.20
C GLU A 139 20.64 -5.99 -6.49
N ALA A 140 19.45 -5.96 -7.09
CA ALA A 140 19.18 -5.14 -8.26
C ALA A 140 19.31 -3.64 -7.93
N LEU A 141 18.88 -3.21 -6.74
CA LEU A 141 19.07 -1.84 -6.26
C LEU A 141 20.55 -1.46 -6.12
N ARG A 142 21.38 -2.37 -5.57
CA ARG A 142 22.82 -2.12 -5.39
C ARG A 142 23.59 -2.06 -6.72
N THR A 143 23.13 -2.80 -7.74
CA THR A 143 23.81 -2.89 -9.04
C THR A 143 23.30 -1.89 -10.08
N GLY A 144 22.31 -1.06 -9.75
CA GLY A 144 21.76 -0.06 -10.66
C GLY A 144 20.60 -0.54 -11.54
N ALA A 145 20.30 -1.84 -11.57
CA ALA A 145 19.19 -2.40 -12.35
C ALA A 145 17.81 -2.14 -11.70
N GLY A 146 17.75 -2.07 -10.37
CA GLY A 146 16.54 -1.75 -9.59
C GLY A 146 16.32 -0.24 -9.39
N LEU A 147 17.26 0.60 -9.87
CA LEU A 147 17.13 2.06 -9.79
C LEU A 147 16.02 2.58 -10.69
N ALA A 148 15.66 1.94 -11.81
CA ALA A 148 14.63 2.45 -12.72
C ALA A 148 13.26 2.67 -12.03
N ALA A 149 12.88 1.80 -11.09
CA ALA A 149 11.65 1.95 -10.28
C ALA A 149 11.74 3.11 -9.26
N MET A 150 12.96 3.43 -8.79
CA MET A 150 13.20 4.60 -7.92
C MET A 150 13.40 5.90 -8.70
N VAL A 151 13.92 5.81 -9.93
CA VAL A 151 14.35 6.94 -10.77
C VAL A 151 13.17 7.65 -11.40
N ASN A 152 12.00 7.01 -11.59
CA ASN A 152 10.82 7.73 -12.07
C ASN A 152 10.29 8.78 -11.05
N SER A 153 10.75 8.71 -9.79
CA SER A 153 10.56 9.76 -8.78
C SER A 153 11.69 10.81 -8.85
N ILE A 154 11.86 11.48 -10.00
CA ILE A 154 12.97 12.44 -10.24
C ILE A 154 12.86 13.68 -9.32
N TYR A 155 11.67 14.00 -8.82
CA TYR A 155 11.40 15.28 -8.16
C TYR A 155 11.33 15.22 -6.63
N GLU A 156 10.89 14.10 -6.03
CA GLU A 156 10.82 13.93 -4.57
C GLU A 156 11.34 12.53 -4.16
N PRO A 157 12.12 12.42 -3.07
CA PRO A 157 12.59 11.12 -2.61
C PRO A 157 11.41 10.27 -2.10
N PRO A 158 11.40 8.94 -2.35
CA PRO A 158 10.35 8.08 -1.85
C PRO A 158 10.33 8.04 -0.32
N ILE A 159 9.13 7.95 0.27
CA ILE A 159 8.97 7.88 1.72
C ILE A 159 9.08 6.42 2.18
N THR A 160 9.93 6.16 3.17
CA THR A 160 9.98 4.84 3.82
C THR A 160 8.80 4.69 4.79
N VAL A 161 8.04 3.60 4.65
CA VAL A 161 6.89 3.27 5.52
C VAL A 161 7.05 1.96 6.27
N TYR A 162 8.08 1.19 5.94
CA TYR A 162 8.51 0.03 6.69
C TYR A 162 10.04 -0.13 6.56
N PRO A 163 10.76 -0.53 7.63
CA PRO A 163 10.29 -0.72 9.01
C PRO A 163 9.81 0.59 9.64
N GLU A 164 9.00 0.52 10.70
CA GLU A 164 8.65 1.72 11.49
C GLU A 164 9.93 2.21 12.20
N ASP A 165 10.26 3.50 12.06
CA ASP A 165 11.26 4.17 12.89
C ASP A 165 10.85 4.20 14.37
#